data_AF-W7U0T0-F1
#
_entry.id   AF-W7U0T0-F1
#
_cell.length_a   1.000
_cell.length_b   1.000
_cell.length_c   1.000
_cell.angle_alpha   90.00
_cell.angle_beta   90.00
_cell.angle_gamma   90.00
#
_symmetry.space_group_name_H-M   'P 1'
#
loop_
_entity.id
_entity.type
_entity.pdbx_description
1 polymer ?
#
loop_
_entity_poly.entity_id
_entity_poly.type
_entity_poly.pdbx_seq_one_letter_code
_entity_poly.pdbx_strand_id
1 'polypeptide(L)'
;MGLLLTLQPSDDHSVPTTMPYLSSPHSTRLVKFLRPEALAAYLRHVRSTSAGASAVLLGLDVGDSKVGVSIADRTLTLAQPLARIDRPARRSLLFGQAPGGADRGRRQPETFPALCGRLLSGLIKEHRAAGLVVGYPLTLWEGKPSLRCREVLAFMGAVYKESWEELSVPFAVWDERMTTQMAREALRGEEVEDGGGFRRGKRKGERRRQALEDQVAATIILQSYLERHIRPDIA
;
A
#
# COMPACT_ATOMS: atom_id res chain seq x y z
N MET A 1 -36.84 11.71 5.79
CA MET A 1 -37.00 10.29 6.14
C MET A 1 -36.11 9.50 5.21
N GLY A 2 -34.94 8.97 5.58
CA GLY A 2 -34.56 8.34 6.84
C GLY A 2 -34.47 6.82 6.65
N LEU A 3 -33.67 6.34 5.69
CA LEU A 3 -33.36 4.92 5.50
C LEU A 3 -31.88 4.69 5.82
N LEU A 4 -31.65 4.37 7.10
CA LEU A 4 -30.40 3.92 7.65
C LEU A 4 -30.24 2.43 7.27
N LEU A 5 -29.45 2.13 6.24
CA LEU A 5 -29.08 0.74 5.94
C LEU A 5 -27.84 0.38 6.78
N THR A 6 -28.11 -0.28 7.90
CA THR A 6 -27.11 -1.01 8.68
C THR A 6 -26.63 -2.19 7.86
N LEU A 7 -25.37 -2.18 7.43
CA LEU A 7 -24.71 -3.36 6.85
C LEU A 7 -24.48 -4.37 7.97
N GLN A 8 -25.25 -5.47 7.97
CA GLN A 8 -24.88 -6.67 8.71
C GLN A 8 -23.76 -7.41 7.98
N PRO A 9 -22.78 -8.00 8.69
CA PRO A 9 -21.77 -8.84 8.07
C PRO A 9 -22.43 -10.14 7.59
N SER A 10 -22.47 -10.35 6.28
CA SER A 10 -22.84 -11.64 5.68
C SER A 10 -21.60 -12.55 5.67
N ASP A 11 -21.70 -13.73 6.28
CA ASP A 11 -20.67 -14.77 6.45
C ASP A 11 -20.25 -15.49 5.15
N ASP A 12 -20.20 -14.77 4.02
CA ASP A 12 -19.74 -15.32 2.75
C ASP A 12 -18.35 -14.75 2.40
N HIS A 13 -17.35 -15.60 2.25
CA HIS A 13 -15.98 -15.24 1.86
C HIS A 13 -15.86 -14.81 0.38
N SER A 14 -16.97 -14.44 -0.25
CA SER A 14 -17.09 -13.88 -1.59
C SER A 14 -17.00 -12.36 -1.55
N VAL A 15 -15.99 -11.78 -2.19
CA VAL A 15 -15.80 -10.33 -2.31
C VAL A 15 -17.07 -9.65 -2.88
N PRO A 16 -17.66 -8.63 -2.23
CA PRO A 16 -18.95 -8.07 -2.62
C PRO A 16 -18.94 -7.45 -4.03
N THR A 17 -20.03 -7.69 -4.79
CA THR A 17 -20.07 -7.59 -6.26
C THR A 17 -20.59 -6.29 -6.86
N THR A 18 -21.01 -5.27 -6.11
CA THR A 18 -21.78 -4.18 -6.73
C THR A 18 -21.18 -2.79 -6.54
N MET A 19 -20.92 -2.11 -7.67
CA MET A 19 -20.59 -0.69 -7.78
C MET A 19 -21.82 0.20 -7.54
N PRO A 20 -21.67 1.33 -6.83
CA PRO A 20 -22.44 2.53 -7.08
C PRO A 20 -21.60 3.56 -7.86
N TYR A 21 -22.22 4.13 -8.89
CA TYR A 21 -21.72 5.16 -9.79
C TYR A 21 -20.98 6.32 -9.10
N LEU A 22 -19.83 6.71 -9.67
CA LEU A 22 -19.20 8.01 -9.47
C LEU A 22 -19.97 9.07 -10.27
N SER A 23 -21.00 9.65 -9.68
CA SER A 23 -21.67 10.85 -10.19
C SER A 23 -21.61 11.96 -9.15
N SER A 24 -20.48 12.69 -9.14
CA SER A 24 -20.26 14.05 -8.63
C SER A 24 -18.97 14.16 -7.79
N PRO A 25 -18.07 15.12 -8.09
CA PRO A 25 -16.83 15.35 -7.34
C PRO A 25 -17.03 15.87 -5.89
N HIS A 26 -18.28 16.01 -5.41
CA HIS A 26 -18.60 16.61 -4.10
C HIS A 26 -19.29 15.68 -3.10
N SER A 27 -19.43 14.37 -3.37
CA SER A 27 -20.05 13.42 -2.42
C SER A 27 -19.03 12.51 -1.74
N THR A 28 -18.17 13.10 -0.91
CA THR A 28 -17.07 12.46 -0.18
C THR A 28 -17.56 11.86 1.15
N ARG A 29 -18.19 10.68 1.09
CA ARG A 29 -18.42 9.87 2.32
C ARG A 29 -18.32 8.35 2.11
N LEU A 30 -17.75 7.90 1.00
CA LEU A 30 -17.59 6.48 0.71
C LEU A 30 -16.16 6.05 0.96
N VAL A 31 -16.03 4.97 1.73
CA VAL A 31 -14.78 4.23 1.89
C VAL A 31 -14.25 3.95 0.49
N LYS A 32 -13.07 4.50 0.21
CA LYS A 32 -12.38 4.50 -1.07
C LYS A 32 -11.75 3.15 -1.40
N PHE A 33 -12.32 2.06 -0.90
CA PHE A 33 -11.85 0.71 -1.14
C PHE A 33 -12.48 0.17 -2.42
N LEU A 34 -11.64 -0.23 -3.37
CA LEU A 34 -12.05 -0.86 -4.62
C LEU A 34 -11.52 -2.29 -4.69
N ARG A 35 -12.26 -3.16 -5.39
CA ARG A 35 -11.68 -4.41 -5.89
C ARG A 35 -10.54 -4.09 -6.86
N PRO A 36 -9.51 -4.96 -6.98
CA PRO A 36 -8.41 -4.76 -7.93
C PRO A 36 -8.87 -4.40 -9.35
N GLU A 37 -9.83 -5.13 -9.90
CA GLU A 37 -10.34 -4.90 -11.26
C GLU A 37 -11.09 -3.56 -11.37
N ALA A 38 -11.77 -3.16 -10.30
CA ALA A 38 -12.49 -1.89 -10.23
C ALA A 38 -11.52 -0.70 -10.17
N LEU A 39 -10.39 -0.83 -9.46
CA LEU A 39 -9.33 0.18 -9.46
C LEU A 39 -8.69 0.32 -10.85
N ALA A 40 -8.46 -0.79 -11.55
CA ALA A 40 -7.98 -0.77 -12.94
C ALA A 40 -8.97 -0.08 -13.89
N ALA A 41 -10.27 -0.38 -13.77
CA ALA A 41 -11.31 0.29 -14.54
C ALA A 41 -11.39 1.80 -14.22
N TYR A 42 -11.30 2.17 -12.94
CA TYR A 42 -11.26 3.55 -12.50
C TYR A 42 -10.06 4.31 -13.09
N LEU A 43 -8.86 3.72 -13.05
CA LEU A 43 -7.67 4.33 -13.62
C LEU A 43 -7.81 4.57 -15.13
N ARG A 44 -8.35 3.60 -15.88
CA ARG A 44 -8.63 3.76 -17.32
C ARG A 44 -9.58 4.92 -17.58
N HIS A 45 -10.63 5.05 -16.78
CA HIS A 45 -11.55 6.18 -16.87
C HIS A 45 -10.85 7.51 -16.60
N VAL A 46 -10.07 7.62 -15.51
CA VAL A 46 -9.30 8.84 -15.20
C VAL A 46 -8.37 9.20 -16.35
N ARG A 47 -7.67 8.22 -16.93
CA ARG A 47 -6.73 8.44 -18.05
C ARG A 47 -7.40 8.78 -19.38
N SER A 48 -8.69 8.45 -19.57
CA SER A 48 -9.44 8.92 -20.74
C SER A 48 -9.77 10.42 -20.71
N THR A 49 -9.64 11.06 -19.55
CA THR A 49 -9.82 12.51 -19.42
C THR A 49 -8.52 13.26 -19.72
N SER A 50 -8.62 14.45 -20.30
CA SER A 50 -7.45 15.29 -20.62
C SER A 50 -6.61 15.63 -19.38
N ALA A 51 -7.26 15.85 -18.23
CA ALA A 51 -6.58 16.16 -16.97
C ALA A 51 -5.86 14.93 -16.37
N GLY A 52 -6.39 13.73 -16.58
CA GLY A 52 -5.91 12.49 -15.99
C GLY A 52 -5.02 11.63 -16.90
N ALA A 53 -4.74 12.03 -18.14
CA ALA A 53 -3.98 11.22 -19.12
C ALA A 53 -2.62 10.71 -18.62
N SER A 54 -1.99 11.47 -17.72
CA SER A 54 -0.68 11.18 -17.10
C SER A 54 -0.77 10.54 -15.72
N ALA A 55 -1.96 10.15 -15.27
CA ALA A 55 -2.16 9.60 -13.94
C ALA A 55 -1.50 8.23 -13.78
N VAL A 56 -0.94 8.01 -12.58
CA VAL A 56 -0.21 6.79 -12.21
C VAL A 56 -0.85 6.12 -10.99
N LEU A 57 -0.31 4.97 -10.59
CA LEU A 57 -0.62 4.30 -9.34
C LEU A 57 0.58 4.36 -8.40
N LEU A 58 0.31 4.36 -7.09
CA LEU A 58 1.32 4.09 -6.07
C LEU A 58 1.09 2.70 -5.48
N GLY A 59 2.17 2.00 -5.16
CA GLY A 59 2.15 0.74 -4.43
C GLY A 59 2.58 0.94 -2.99
N LEU A 60 1.93 0.24 -2.06
CA LEU A 60 2.19 0.30 -0.63
C LEU A 60 2.48 -1.08 -0.06
N ASP A 61 3.57 -1.19 0.68
CA ASP A 61 3.86 -2.33 1.55
C ASP A 61 3.73 -1.88 3.00
N VAL A 62 2.72 -2.38 3.72
CA VAL A 62 2.41 -1.95 5.09
C VAL A 62 3.05 -2.90 6.08
N GLY A 63 4.19 -2.47 6.64
CA GLY A 63 4.92 -3.21 7.66
C GLY A 63 4.71 -2.72 9.10
N ASP A 64 5.28 -3.47 10.04
CA ASP A 64 5.21 -3.17 11.49
C ASP A 64 6.06 -1.96 11.90
N SER A 65 7.08 -1.61 11.13
CA SER A 65 8.03 -0.53 11.46
C SER A 65 8.07 0.58 10.41
N LYS A 66 7.48 0.36 9.24
CA LYS A 66 7.58 1.27 8.10
C LYS A 66 6.49 0.95 7.08
N VAL A 67 6.21 1.92 6.21
CA VAL A 67 5.45 1.71 4.97
C VAL A 67 6.38 1.96 3.79
N GLY A 68 6.59 0.94 2.96
CA GLY A 68 7.28 1.09 1.68
C GLY A 68 6.33 1.68 0.63
N VAL A 69 6.83 2.59 -0.20
CA VAL A 69 6.05 3.23 -1.28
C VAL A 69 6.78 3.06 -2.61
N SER A 70 6.05 2.61 -3.63
CA SER A 70 6.50 2.51 -5.02
C SER A 70 5.57 3.32 -5.93
N ILE A 71 6.00 3.58 -7.15
CA ILE A 71 5.28 4.34 -8.16
C ILE A 71 5.32 3.62 -9.51
N ALA A 72 4.19 3.63 -10.22
CA ALA A 72 4.14 3.20 -11.61
C ALA A 72 4.66 4.31 -12.52
N ASP A 73 5.39 3.95 -13.56
CA ASP A 73 5.74 4.88 -14.61
C ASP A 73 4.48 5.34 -15.39
N ARG A 74 4.61 6.39 -16.21
CA ARG A 74 3.46 6.94 -16.95
C ARG A 74 2.91 6.00 -18.01
N THR A 75 3.69 5.02 -18.46
CA THR A 75 3.20 3.97 -19.37
C THR A 75 2.42 2.89 -18.64
N LEU A 76 2.47 2.86 -17.30
CA LEU A 76 1.91 1.83 -16.43
C LEU A 76 2.46 0.43 -16.75
N THR A 77 3.73 0.37 -17.13
CA THR A 77 4.42 -0.88 -17.48
C THR A 77 5.39 -1.29 -16.36
N LEU A 78 6.03 -0.31 -15.71
CA LEU A 78 7.06 -0.56 -14.71
C LEU A 78 6.75 0.14 -13.39
N ALA A 79 6.95 -0.58 -12.29
CA ALA A 79 6.99 -0.03 -10.95
C ALA A 79 8.43 0.30 -10.53
N GLN A 80 8.60 1.35 -9.75
CA GLN A 80 9.88 1.79 -9.20
C GLN A 80 9.75 2.16 -7.72
N PRO A 81 10.79 1.97 -6.90
CA PRO A 81 10.80 2.48 -5.53
C PRO A 81 10.62 4.00 -5.51
N LEU A 82 9.77 4.52 -4.61
CA LEU A 82 9.52 5.95 -4.48
C LEU A 82 9.96 6.49 -3.12
N ALA A 83 9.47 5.90 -2.02
CA ALA A 83 9.71 6.43 -0.69
C ALA A 83 9.59 5.35 0.39
N ARG A 84 10.00 5.70 1.61
CA ARG A 84 9.75 4.93 2.84
C ARG A 84 9.23 5.88 3.91
N ILE A 85 8.15 5.48 4.58
CA ILE A 85 7.59 6.20 5.72
C ILE A 85 7.88 5.40 6.98
N ASP A 86 8.82 5.88 7.79
CA ASP A 86 9.24 5.18 9.02
C ASP A 86 8.26 5.42 10.16
N ARG A 87 7.96 4.35 10.93
CA ARG A 87 7.13 4.44 12.12
C ARG A 87 7.92 5.16 13.22
N PRO A 88 7.42 6.30 13.75
CA PRO A 88 8.11 7.01 14.81
C PRO A 88 8.20 6.12 16.05
N ALA A 89 9.34 6.17 16.75
CA ALA A 89 9.54 5.41 17.97
C ALA A 89 8.44 5.73 18.99
N ARG A 90 7.95 4.73 19.74
CA ARG A 90 6.90 4.91 20.77
C ARG A 90 7.16 6.08 21.72
N ARG A 91 8.44 6.34 22.06
CA ARG A 91 8.84 7.48 22.88
C ARG A 91 8.51 8.82 22.23
N SER A 92 8.73 8.97 20.93
CA SER A 92 8.42 10.19 20.17
C SER A 92 6.91 10.48 20.10
N LEU A 93 6.07 9.45 20.27
CA LEU A 93 4.61 9.59 20.36
C LEU A 93 4.12 9.93 21.77
N LEU A 94 4.95 9.74 22.81
CA LEU A 94 4.59 10.06 24.20
C LEU A 94 5.10 11.45 24.60
N PHE A 95 6.24 11.85 24.04
CA PHE A 95 6.87 13.15 24.26
C PHE A 95 6.81 13.93 22.94
N GLY A 96 5.67 14.59 22.67
CA GLY A 96 5.54 15.47 21.51
C GLY A 96 6.65 16.52 21.52
N GLN A 97 7.64 16.34 20.63
CA GLN A 97 8.87 17.12 20.47
C GLN A 97 9.88 17.07 21.64
N ALA A 98 11.17 16.97 21.30
CA ALA A 98 12.30 17.09 22.22
C ALA A 98 13.23 18.24 21.76
N PRO A 99 14.19 18.66 22.60
CA PRO A 99 14.18 19.89 23.39
C PRO A 99 14.82 21.08 22.66
N GLY A 100 14.26 22.28 22.88
CA GLY A 100 14.89 23.56 22.53
C GLY A 100 14.01 24.44 21.67
N GLY A 101 13.48 25.51 22.26
CA GLY A 101 12.77 26.57 21.55
C GLY A 101 11.38 26.83 22.10
N ALA A 102 11.26 27.90 22.87
CA ALA A 102 9.99 28.42 23.36
C ALA A 102 9.17 29.00 22.19
N ASP A 103 8.22 28.23 21.65
CA ASP A 103 7.08 28.81 20.92
C ASP A 103 5.90 27.82 20.74
N ARG A 104 4.70 28.34 20.99
CA ARG A 104 3.37 27.96 20.46
C ARG A 104 2.92 26.48 20.42
N GLY A 105 1.99 26.20 21.34
CA GLY A 105 0.87 25.27 21.13
C GLY A 105 1.20 23.80 21.36
N ARG A 106 0.46 23.15 22.27
CA ARG A 106 0.48 21.69 22.44
C ARG A 106 0.02 21.01 21.15
N ARG A 107 0.88 20.85 20.15
CA ARG A 107 0.66 19.93 19.04
C ARG A 107 0.79 18.52 19.61
N GLN A 108 -0.34 17.82 19.73
CA GLN A 108 -0.32 16.42 20.08
C GLN A 108 0.57 15.67 19.07
N PRO A 109 1.34 14.66 19.50
CA PRO A 109 2.13 13.87 18.58
C PRO A 109 1.23 13.21 17.54
N GLU A 110 1.53 13.44 16.26
CA GLU A 110 0.81 12.89 15.12
C GLU A 110 0.87 11.35 15.17
N THR A 111 -0.28 10.67 15.02
CA THR A 111 -0.31 9.21 14.98
C THR A 111 0.38 8.69 13.72
N PHE A 112 0.88 7.45 13.73
CA PHE A 112 1.52 6.88 12.54
C PHE A 112 0.59 6.84 11.31
N PRO A 113 -0.70 6.47 11.42
CA PRO A 113 -1.64 6.59 10.31
C PRO A 113 -1.82 8.03 9.79
N ALA A 114 -1.90 9.03 10.67
CA ALA A 114 -2.01 10.44 10.27
C ALA A 114 -0.76 10.92 9.51
N LEU A 115 0.43 10.57 10.02
CA LEU A 115 1.71 10.83 9.34
C LEU A 115 1.72 10.22 7.94
N CYS A 116 1.31 8.95 7.82
CA CYS A 116 1.24 8.27 6.53
C CYS A 116 0.27 8.97 5.59
N GLY A 117 -0.95 9.29 6.05
CA GLY A 117 -1.95 9.93 5.21
C GLY A 117 -1.54 11.31 4.71
N ARG A 118 -0.88 12.12 5.55
CA ARG A 118 -0.29 13.41 5.13
C ARG A 118 0.80 13.25 4.08
N LEU A 119 1.76 12.35 4.31
CA LEU A 119 2.86 12.12 3.38
C LEU A 119 2.38 11.52 2.05
N LEU A 120 1.48 10.54 2.11
CA LEU A 120 0.85 9.94 0.94
C LEU A 120 0.05 10.98 0.14
N SER A 121 -0.68 11.87 0.81
CA SER A 121 -1.41 12.96 0.15
C SER A 121 -0.48 13.90 -0.62
N GLY A 122 0.72 14.17 -0.10
CA GLY A 122 1.77 14.89 -0.80
C GLY A 122 2.22 14.17 -2.07
N LEU A 123 2.62 12.89 -1.94
CA LEU A 123 3.06 12.06 -3.06
C LEU A 123 1.98 11.89 -4.14
N ILE A 124 0.72 11.74 -3.73
CA ILE A 124 -0.42 11.63 -4.64
C ILE A 124 -0.56 12.89 -5.50
N LYS A 125 -0.48 14.07 -4.88
CA LYS A 125 -0.59 15.35 -5.58
C LYS A 125 0.60 15.58 -6.51
N GLU A 126 1.81 15.34 -6.00
CA GLU A 126 3.07 15.53 -6.73
C GLU A 126 3.12 14.68 -8.00
N HIS A 127 2.78 13.40 -7.87
CA HIS A 127 2.89 12.44 -8.97
C HIS A 127 1.59 12.24 -9.76
N ARG A 128 0.52 12.96 -9.41
CA ARG A 128 -0.83 12.78 -9.98
C ARG A 128 -1.28 11.32 -9.89
N ALA A 129 -1.04 10.70 -8.74
CA ALA A 129 -1.50 9.34 -8.51
C ALA A 129 -3.04 9.33 -8.49
N ALA A 130 -3.64 8.40 -9.21
CA ALA A 130 -5.08 8.20 -9.23
C ALA A 130 -5.54 7.13 -8.24
N GLY A 131 -4.64 6.33 -7.68
CA GLY A 131 -5.01 5.31 -6.72
C GLY A 131 -3.84 4.60 -6.08
N LEU A 132 -4.14 3.82 -5.05
CA LEU A 132 -3.18 3.06 -4.25
C LEU A 132 -3.41 1.56 -4.42
N VAL A 133 -2.33 0.81 -4.58
CA VAL A 133 -2.31 -0.66 -4.53
C VAL A 133 -1.61 -1.07 -3.25
N VAL A 134 -2.31 -1.75 -2.35
CA VAL A 134 -1.80 -2.06 -1.00
C VAL A 134 -1.54 -3.56 -0.89
N GLY A 135 -0.34 -3.95 -0.50
CA GLY A 135 0.03 -5.33 -0.24
C GLY A 135 -0.91 -5.99 0.77
N TYR A 136 -1.30 -7.23 0.48
CA TYR A 136 -2.19 -8.04 1.29
C TYR A 136 -1.57 -9.43 1.53
N PRO A 137 -0.98 -9.65 2.73
CA PRO A 137 -0.24 -10.87 3.04
C PRO A 137 -1.19 -12.04 3.33
N LEU A 138 -1.75 -12.63 2.27
CA LEU A 138 -2.53 -13.85 2.36
C LEU A 138 -1.62 -15.03 2.69
N THR A 139 -2.05 -15.89 3.62
CA THR A 139 -1.29 -17.09 3.98
C THR A 139 -1.37 -18.14 2.86
N LEU A 140 -0.29 -18.92 2.70
CA LEU A 140 -0.17 -19.96 1.67
C LEU A 140 -1.20 -21.08 1.80
N TRP A 141 -1.69 -21.36 3.01
CA TRP A 141 -2.73 -22.36 3.25
C TRP A 141 -4.11 -21.69 3.17
N GLU A 142 -4.97 -22.16 2.26
CA GLU A 142 -6.41 -21.86 2.15
C GLU A 142 -6.89 -20.45 1.74
N GLY A 143 -6.04 -19.44 1.54
CA GLY A 143 -6.52 -18.11 1.14
C GLY A 143 -7.40 -17.42 2.18
N LYS A 144 -7.46 -17.95 3.41
CA LYS A 144 -8.14 -17.35 4.55
C LYS A 144 -7.41 -16.06 4.95
N PRO A 145 -8.11 -14.95 5.20
CA PRO A 145 -7.49 -13.72 5.69
C PRO A 145 -6.75 -13.98 6.99
N SER A 146 -5.45 -13.71 7.02
CA SER A 146 -4.63 -13.83 8.22
C SER A 146 -4.95 -12.71 9.22
N LEU A 147 -4.50 -12.80 10.47
CA LEU A 147 -4.59 -11.67 11.42
C LEU A 147 -3.93 -10.41 10.84
N ARG A 148 -2.85 -10.58 10.05
CA ARG A 148 -2.14 -9.49 9.36
C ARG A 148 -2.97 -8.82 8.27
N CYS A 149 -3.83 -9.56 7.56
CA CYS A 149 -4.77 -8.98 6.61
C CYS A 149 -5.71 -7.96 7.28
N ARG A 150 -6.20 -8.29 8.48
CA ARG A 150 -7.05 -7.38 9.28
C ARG A 150 -6.27 -6.15 9.73
N GLU A 151 -4.99 -6.31 10.09
CA GLU A 151 -4.11 -5.21 10.48
C GLU A 151 -3.88 -4.23 9.33
N VAL A 152 -3.62 -4.71 8.11
CA VAL A 152 -3.47 -3.85 6.93
C VAL A 152 -4.74 -3.05 6.66
N LEU A 153 -5.91 -3.72 6.65
CA LEU A 153 -7.19 -3.04 6.41
C LEU A 153 -7.51 -2.04 7.53
N ALA A 154 -7.28 -2.39 8.80
CA ALA A 154 -7.49 -1.49 9.92
C ALA A 154 -6.55 -0.28 9.84
N PHE A 155 -5.29 -0.51 9.47
CA PHE A 155 -4.30 0.56 9.28
C PHE A 155 -4.71 1.50 8.14
N MET A 156 -5.06 0.98 6.96
CA MET A 156 -5.53 1.80 5.85
C MET A 156 -6.83 2.52 6.21
N GLY A 157 -7.76 1.88 6.92
CA GLY A 157 -8.96 2.51 7.44
C GLY A 157 -8.64 3.69 8.36
N ALA A 158 -7.65 3.55 9.24
CA ALA A 158 -7.17 4.64 10.09
C ALA A 158 -6.52 5.77 9.27
N VAL A 159 -5.67 5.44 8.27
CA VAL A 159 -5.05 6.44 7.38
C VAL A 159 -6.12 7.27 6.66
N TYR A 160 -7.12 6.62 6.07
CA TYR A 160 -8.22 7.31 5.40
C TYR A 160 -9.10 8.11 6.36
N LYS A 161 -9.30 7.64 7.59
CA LYS A 161 -10.07 8.36 8.60
C LYS A 161 -9.36 9.64 9.06
N GLU A 162 -8.06 9.53 9.35
CA GLU A 162 -7.25 10.64 9.86
C GLU A 162 -6.92 11.68 8.77
N SER A 163 -6.86 11.26 7.50
CA SER A 163 -6.52 12.13 6.37
C SER A 163 -7.65 12.24 5.34
N TRP A 164 -8.90 12.16 5.81
CA TRP A 164 -10.08 12.08 4.92
C TRP A 164 -10.23 13.31 4.00
N GLU A 165 -9.77 14.48 4.42
CA GLU A 165 -9.80 15.73 3.64
C GLU A 165 -8.72 15.76 2.56
N GLU A 166 -7.56 15.15 2.83
CA GLU A 166 -6.37 15.26 1.98
C GLU A 166 -6.21 14.07 1.03
N LEU A 167 -6.62 12.88 1.46
CA LEU A 167 -6.45 11.63 0.74
C LEU A 167 -7.64 11.40 -0.20
N SER A 168 -7.51 11.89 -1.42
CA SER A 168 -8.62 11.97 -2.37
C SER A 168 -8.86 10.69 -3.20
N VAL A 169 -7.91 9.75 -3.24
CA VAL A 169 -7.90 8.64 -4.21
C VAL A 169 -8.37 7.29 -3.65
N PRO A 170 -8.90 6.38 -4.49
CA PRO A 170 -9.19 4.99 -4.11
C PRO A 170 -7.94 4.16 -3.79
N PHE A 171 -8.13 3.08 -3.02
CA PHE A 171 -7.15 2.02 -2.84
C PHE A 171 -7.77 0.64 -3.10
N ALA A 172 -6.96 -0.30 -3.58
CA ALA A 172 -7.28 -1.72 -3.63
C ALA A 172 -6.22 -2.52 -2.85
N VAL A 173 -6.62 -3.65 -2.29
CA VAL A 173 -5.67 -4.61 -1.69
C VAL A 173 -5.25 -5.64 -2.73
N TRP A 174 -3.97 -6.03 -2.73
CA TRP A 174 -3.37 -6.91 -3.71
C TRP A 174 -2.64 -8.08 -3.06
N ASP A 175 -2.95 -9.28 -3.50
CA ASP A 175 -2.43 -10.53 -2.94
C ASP A 175 -0.92 -10.69 -3.20
N GLU A 176 -0.14 -10.77 -2.12
CA GLU A 176 1.32 -10.90 -2.16
C GLU A 176 1.83 -12.32 -2.51
N ARG A 177 0.96 -13.35 -2.49
CA ARG A 177 1.36 -14.78 -2.59
C ARG A 177 2.11 -15.14 -3.86
N MET A 178 1.89 -14.45 -4.97
CA MET A 178 2.50 -14.78 -6.26
C MET A 178 3.98 -14.38 -6.36
N THR A 179 4.50 -13.61 -5.40
CA THR A 179 5.81 -12.98 -5.51
C THR A 179 6.91 -13.71 -4.74
N THR A 180 6.54 -14.50 -3.72
CA THR A 180 7.50 -15.19 -2.87
C THR A 180 8.29 -16.27 -3.63
N GLN A 181 7.74 -16.85 -4.69
CA GLN A 181 8.44 -17.88 -5.49
C GLN A 181 9.41 -17.26 -6.50
N MET A 182 8.99 -16.21 -7.23
CA MET A 182 9.85 -15.49 -8.18
C MET A 182 10.97 -14.69 -7.49
N ALA A 183 10.70 -14.04 -6.35
CA ALA A 183 11.75 -13.39 -5.56
C ALA A 183 12.76 -14.42 -5.00
N ARG A 184 12.28 -15.61 -4.58
CA ARG A 184 13.15 -16.71 -4.13
C ARG A 184 13.99 -17.32 -5.27
N GLU A 185 13.49 -17.32 -6.50
CA GLU A 185 14.20 -17.84 -7.68
C GLU A 185 15.22 -16.82 -8.24
N ALA A 186 14.86 -15.54 -8.33
CA ALA A 186 15.78 -14.48 -8.75
C ALA A 186 16.99 -14.31 -7.79
N LEU A 187 16.79 -14.60 -6.50
CA LEU A 187 17.82 -14.52 -5.45
C LEU A 187 18.60 -15.83 -5.24
N ARG A 188 18.28 -16.89 -5.99
CA ARG A 188 18.97 -18.20 -5.93
C ARG A 188 20.20 -18.29 -6.83
N GLY A 189 20.41 -17.31 -7.72
CA GLY A 189 21.52 -17.30 -8.68
C GLY A 189 22.91 -16.98 -8.12
N GLU A 190 23.04 -16.70 -6.82
CA GLU A 190 24.32 -16.35 -6.18
C GLU A 190 24.61 -17.23 -4.94
N GLU A 191 24.51 -18.55 -5.06
CA GLU A 191 25.13 -19.47 -4.10
C GLU A 191 26.58 -19.75 -4.55
N VAL A 192 27.51 -18.86 -4.19
CA VAL A 192 28.94 -19.18 -4.22
C VAL A 192 29.24 -20.05 -3.00
N GLU A 193 29.52 -21.32 -3.25
CA GLU A 193 30.10 -22.23 -2.27
C GLU A 193 31.47 -21.70 -1.84
N ASP A 194 31.59 -21.23 -0.60
CA ASP A 194 32.90 -21.07 0.00
C ASP A 194 32.90 -21.58 1.44
N GLY A 195 33.84 -22.47 1.70
CA GLY A 195 33.89 -23.36 2.85
C GLY A 195 34.11 -22.64 4.19
N GLY A 196 33.62 -23.27 5.27
CA GLY A 196 34.11 -22.99 6.63
C GLY A 196 33.43 -21.83 7.37
N GLY A 197 32.10 -21.83 7.52
CA GLY A 197 31.42 -20.80 8.33
C GLY A 197 29.89 -20.90 8.41
N PHE A 198 29.34 -22.12 8.40
CA PHE A 198 27.98 -22.42 7.92
C PHE A 198 26.79 -21.74 8.64
N ARG A 199 26.93 -21.32 9.91
CA ARG A 199 25.80 -20.71 10.67
C ARG A 199 25.84 -19.18 10.77
N ARG A 200 27.03 -18.58 10.79
CA ARG A 200 27.19 -17.12 10.99
C ARG A 200 27.13 -16.36 9.65
N GLY A 201 27.65 -16.95 8.58
CA GLY A 201 27.49 -16.44 7.21
C GLY A 201 26.05 -16.52 6.72
N LYS A 202 25.35 -17.64 6.99
CA LYS A 202 23.95 -17.86 6.60
C LYS A 202 22.99 -16.82 7.20
N ARG A 203 23.13 -16.48 8.49
CA ARG A 203 22.34 -15.42 9.14
C ARG A 203 22.63 -14.02 8.60
N LYS A 204 23.87 -13.73 8.21
CA LYS A 204 24.25 -12.44 7.61
C LYS A 204 23.66 -12.30 6.19
N GLY A 205 23.73 -13.38 5.41
CA GLY A 205 23.10 -13.47 4.08
C GLY A 205 21.57 -13.32 4.17
N GLU A 206 20.93 -14.02 5.10
CA GLU A 206 19.48 -13.95 5.32
C GLU A 206 19.00 -12.55 5.73
N ARG A 207 19.74 -11.86 6.61
CA ARG A 207 19.45 -10.47 6.96
C ARG A 207 19.61 -9.51 5.79
N ARG A 208 20.66 -9.68 4.98
CA ARG A 208 20.88 -8.87 3.78
C ARG A 208 19.74 -9.10 2.78
N ARG A 209 19.34 -10.36 2.60
CA ARG A 209 18.22 -10.74 1.75
C ARG A 209 16.90 -10.12 2.23
N GLN A 210 16.59 -10.25 3.51
CA GLN A 210 15.37 -9.67 4.07
C GLN A 210 15.37 -8.15 3.99
N ALA A 211 16.53 -7.50 4.15
CA ALA A 211 16.65 -6.06 3.93
C ALA A 211 16.45 -5.64 2.46
N LEU A 212 16.82 -6.50 1.50
CA LEU A 212 16.55 -6.30 0.08
C LEU A 212 15.06 -6.51 -0.21
N GLU A 213 14.47 -7.62 0.26
CA GLU A 213 13.03 -7.91 0.15
C GLU A 213 12.20 -6.74 0.69
N ASP A 214 12.52 -6.26 1.90
CA ASP A 214 11.93 -5.07 2.53
C ASP A 214 12.09 -3.77 1.72
N GLN A 215 13.11 -3.68 0.87
CA GLN A 215 13.35 -2.51 0.02
C GLN A 215 12.57 -2.58 -1.29
N VAL A 216 12.28 -3.79 -1.78
CA VAL A 216 11.63 -4.01 -3.07
C VAL A 216 10.16 -4.41 -2.97
N ALA A 217 9.67 -4.79 -1.79
CA ALA A 217 8.32 -5.33 -1.57
C ALA A 217 7.22 -4.48 -2.21
N ALA A 218 7.16 -3.18 -1.91
CA ALA A 218 6.17 -2.27 -2.50
C ALA A 218 6.26 -2.21 -4.04
N THR A 219 7.47 -2.33 -4.60
CA THR A 219 7.70 -2.33 -6.05
C THR A 219 7.17 -3.61 -6.66
N ILE A 220 7.47 -4.76 -6.05
CA ILE A 220 6.99 -6.07 -6.49
C ILE A 220 5.45 -6.13 -6.43
N ILE A 221 4.84 -5.65 -5.34
CA ILE A 221 3.38 -5.57 -5.18
C ILE A 221 2.76 -4.80 -6.35
N LEU A 222 3.29 -3.61 -6.65
CA LEU A 222 2.76 -2.77 -7.71
C LEU A 222 3.00 -3.37 -9.09
N GLN A 223 4.21 -3.90 -9.35
CA GLN A 223 4.56 -4.51 -10.62
C GLN A 223 3.61 -5.67 -10.95
N SER A 224 3.41 -6.57 -9.98
CA SER A 224 2.49 -7.70 -10.09
C SER A 224 1.05 -7.26 -10.39
N TYR A 225 0.58 -6.19 -9.75
CA TYR A 225 -0.74 -5.64 -10.03
C TYR A 225 -0.83 -5.06 -11.45
N LEU A 226 0.19 -4.33 -11.89
CA LEU A 226 0.24 -3.75 -13.25
C LEU A 226 0.18 -4.84 -14.30
N GLU A 227 1.02 -5.86 -14.18
CA GLU A 227 1.05 -7.03 -15.07
C GLU A 227 -0.30 -7.74 -15.13
N ARG A 228 -0.95 -7.95 -13.98
CA ARG A 228 -2.20 -8.71 -13.93
C ARG A 228 -3.42 -7.93 -14.41
N HIS A 229 -3.52 -6.63 -14.08
CA HIS A 229 -4.75 -5.86 -14.24
C HIS A 229 -4.67 -4.68 -15.22
N ILE A 230 -3.47 -4.20 -15.54
CA ILE A 230 -3.28 -3.06 -16.44
C ILE A 230 -2.68 -3.49 -17.77
N ARG A 231 -1.67 -4.37 -17.74
CA ARG A 231 -0.91 -4.88 -18.91
C ARG A 231 -0.87 -6.41 -18.95
N PRO A 232 -2.02 -7.10 -18.97
CA PRO A 232 -2.05 -8.56 -19.09
C PRO A 232 -1.44 -9.07 -20.41
N ASP A 233 -1.22 -8.18 -21.38
CA ASP A 233 -0.57 -8.44 -22.67
C ASP A 233 0.96 -8.60 -22.59
N ILE A 234 1.59 -8.15 -21.50
CA ILE A 234 3.05 -8.19 -21.30
C ILE A 234 3.48 -9.33 -20.35
N ALA A 235 2.53 -9.90 -19.58
CA ALA A 235 2.78 -10.86 -18.50
C ALA A 235 2.91 -12.32 -18.97
#